data_AF-A0A661VK38-F1
#
_entry.id   AF-A0A661VK38-F1
#
_cell.length_a   1.000
_cell.length_b   1.000
_cell.length_c   1.000
_cell.angle_alpha   90.00
_cell.angle_beta   90.00
_cell.angle_gamma   90.00
#
_symmetry.space_group_name_H-M   'P 1'
#
loop_
_entity.id
_entity.type
_entity.pdbx_description
1 polymer ?
#
loop_
_entity_poly.entity_id
_entity_poly.type
_entity_poly.pdbx_seq_one_letter_code
_entity_poly.pdbx_strand_id
1 'polypeptide(L)'
;MPTITPPPVRPPAHSPPTRIVAPAIGLDSPVVEVSWEPTERDGELVGVWLVADYAAGFHSTSAYPGNPGNTVIAGHHNIRGKVFRYLVDLAPGDEVFLYVGDVVYPYVVVDKMILPDRDVPLEQRRENARWIGPFPDERLTLVTCWPYTNNTHRVIVIAKPPLEEGPGEVILPGASGY
;
A
#
# COMPACT_ATOMS: atom_id res chain seq x y z
N MET A 1 37.01 -9.69 12.98
CA MET A 1 35.61 -10.13 12.95
C MET A 1 34.86 -9.17 12.04
N PRO A 2 34.12 -9.63 11.02
CA PRO A 2 33.26 -8.72 10.26
C PRO A 2 32.14 -8.23 11.18
N THR A 3 32.03 -6.91 11.32
CA THR A 3 30.93 -6.26 12.03
C THR A 3 29.66 -6.44 11.22
N ILE A 4 28.73 -7.23 11.73
CA ILE A 4 27.35 -7.27 11.26
C ILE A 4 26.68 -5.98 11.72
N THR A 5 26.53 -5.02 10.80
CA THR A 5 25.72 -3.82 11.02
C THR A 5 24.25 -4.27 11.05
N PRO A 6 23.49 -4.04 12.14
CA PRO A 6 22.06 -4.31 12.13
C PRO A 6 21.40 -3.49 11.01
N PRO A 7 20.35 -4.00 10.36
CA PRO A 7 19.58 -3.21 9.42
C PRO A 7 19.16 -1.90 10.11
N PRO A 8 19.18 -0.76 9.42
CA PRO A 8 18.81 0.51 10.03
C PRO A 8 17.39 0.38 10.57
N VAL A 9 17.26 0.56 11.90
CA VAL A 9 15.94 0.68 12.54
C VAL A 9 15.25 1.87 11.86
N ARG A 10 14.20 1.59 11.10
CA ARG A 10 13.42 2.62 10.42
C ARG A 10 12.57 3.32 11.48
N PRO A 11 12.81 4.60 11.81
CA PRO A 11 11.97 5.29 12.76
C PRO A 11 10.53 5.37 12.20
N PRO A 12 9.49 5.14 13.00
CA PRO A 12 8.11 5.37 12.57
C PRO A 12 7.94 6.79 12.06
N ALA A 13 7.29 6.95 10.90
CA ALA A 13 7.07 8.27 10.32
C ALA A 13 6.08 9.09 11.16
N HIS A 14 6.23 10.42 11.12
CA HIS A 14 5.34 11.38 11.79
C HIS A 14 4.62 12.31 10.81
N SER A 15 4.72 12.03 9.51
CA SER A 15 4.11 12.81 8.44
C SER A 15 3.72 11.91 7.27
N PRO A 16 2.84 12.38 6.36
CA PRO A 16 2.49 11.65 5.15
C PRO A 16 3.71 11.29 4.28
N PRO A 17 3.65 10.18 3.53
CA PRO A 17 4.61 9.91 2.47
C PRO A 17 4.50 10.96 1.36
N THR A 18 5.63 11.28 0.75
CA THR A 18 5.78 12.28 -0.31
C THR A 18 5.96 11.66 -1.70
N ARG A 19 6.34 10.37 -1.77
CA ARG A 19 6.56 9.64 -3.02
C ARG A 19 6.35 8.14 -2.83
N ILE A 20 5.87 7.47 -3.88
CA ILE A 20 5.72 6.02 -3.98
C ILE A 20 6.48 5.51 -5.20
N VAL A 21 7.19 4.39 -5.03
CA VAL A 21 7.90 3.70 -6.12
C VAL A 21 7.57 2.21 -6.07
N ALA A 22 7.22 1.61 -7.21
CA ALA A 22 7.10 0.15 -7.35
C ALA A 22 7.76 -0.28 -8.68
N PRO A 23 9.02 -0.76 -8.64
CA PRO A 23 9.81 -1.00 -9.85
C PRO A 23 9.19 -2.03 -10.81
N ALA A 24 8.57 -3.08 -10.27
CA ALA A 24 7.96 -4.16 -11.05
C ALA A 24 6.92 -3.67 -12.07
N ILE A 25 6.30 -2.52 -11.80
CA ILE A 25 5.27 -1.92 -12.65
C ILE A 25 5.66 -0.54 -13.19
N GLY A 26 6.93 -0.13 -13.01
CA GLY A 26 7.44 1.17 -13.41
C GLY A 26 6.74 2.36 -12.73
N LEU A 27 6.17 2.16 -11.54
CA LEU A 27 5.53 3.22 -10.78
C LEU A 27 6.58 4.08 -10.09
N ASP A 28 6.51 5.37 -10.33
CA ASP A 28 7.25 6.41 -9.63
C ASP A 28 6.40 7.68 -9.64
N SER A 29 5.84 8.05 -8.49
CA SER A 29 4.86 9.14 -8.41
C SER A 29 4.98 9.92 -7.11
N PRO A 30 4.74 11.24 -7.14
CA PRO A 30 4.47 11.97 -5.91
C PRO A 30 3.25 11.38 -5.19
N VAL A 31 3.27 11.49 -3.87
CA VAL A 31 2.13 11.19 -3.00
C VAL A 31 1.66 12.51 -2.39
N VAL A 32 0.37 12.75 -2.45
CA VAL A 32 -0.28 13.92 -1.86
C VAL A 32 -1.32 13.45 -0.86
N GLU A 33 -1.49 14.20 0.23
CA GLU A 33 -2.54 13.90 1.20
C GLU A 33 -3.92 14.22 0.62
N VAL A 34 -4.86 13.31 0.82
CA VAL A 34 -6.27 13.45 0.43
C VAL A 34 -7.16 13.21 1.65
N SER A 35 -8.21 14.01 1.75
CA SER A 35 -9.24 13.87 2.77
C SER A 35 -10.48 13.17 2.23
N TRP A 36 -11.32 12.73 3.15
CA TRP A 36 -12.63 12.16 2.85
C TRP A 36 -13.68 13.26 2.69
N GLU A 37 -14.57 13.14 1.71
CA GLU A 37 -15.77 13.97 1.63
C GLU A 37 -17.02 13.12 1.92
N PRO A 38 -17.82 13.47 2.94
CA PRO A 38 -19.11 12.84 3.15
C PRO A 38 -20.01 13.14 1.94
N THR A 39 -20.45 12.11 1.23
CA THR A 39 -21.45 12.27 0.17
C THR A 39 -22.70 11.51 0.56
N GLU A 40 -23.83 12.20 0.54
CA GLU A 40 -25.11 11.55 0.78
C GLU A 40 -25.49 10.71 -0.46
N ARG A 41 -25.71 9.41 -0.26
CA ARG A 41 -26.30 8.51 -1.26
C ARG A 41 -27.38 7.68 -0.61
N ASP A 42 -28.58 7.73 -1.19
CA ASP A 42 -29.76 6.99 -0.72
C ASP A 42 -30.10 7.25 0.78
N GLY A 43 -29.86 8.47 1.26
CA GLY A 43 -30.16 8.89 2.63
C GLY A 43 -29.14 8.43 3.68
N GLU A 44 -28.03 7.80 3.28
CA GLU A 44 -26.88 7.53 4.13
C GLU A 44 -25.68 8.40 3.74
N LEU A 45 -24.91 8.84 4.74
CA LEU A 45 -23.59 9.41 4.52
C LEU A 45 -22.65 8.31 4.05
N VAL A 46 -22.39 8.29 2.75
CA VAL A 46 -21.42 7.41 2.13
C VAL A 46 -20.12 8.14 1.94
N GLY A 47 -19.05 7.46 2.31
CA GLY A 47 -17.73 7.97 2.09
C GLY A 47 -17.27 7.94 0.67
N VAL A 48 -17.09 9.14 0.10
CA VAL A 48 -16.42 9.27 -1.18
C VAL A 48 -15.00 9.72 -0.89
N TRP A 49 -14.09 8.77 -1.07
CA TRP A 49 -12.66 8.95 -0.92
C TRP A 49 -12.19 9.78 -2.12
N LEU A 50 -11.67 10.98 -1.86
CA LEU A 50 -11.06 11.79 -2.91
C LEU A 50 -9.78 11.09 -3.38
N VAL A 51 -9.58 11.05 -4.69
CA VAL A 51 -8.36 10.55 -5.31
C VAL A 51 -7.69 11.75 -5.97
N ALA A 52 -6.39 11.90 -5.76
CA ALA A 52 -5.65 12.99 -6.37
C ALA A 52 -5.57 12.81 -7.89
N ASP A 53 -5.75 13.91 -8.61
CA ASP A 53 -5.89 13.89 -10.05
C ASP A 53 -4.63 13.38 -10.77
N TYR A 54 -3.41 13.74 -10.36
CA TYR A 54 -2.18 13.33 -11.08
C TYR A 54 -1.11 12.72 -10.16
N ALA A 55 -1.52 12.31 -8.96
CA ALA A 55 -0.64 11.79 -7.92
C ALA A 55 -1.30 10.60 -7.23
N ALA A 56 -0.52 9.86 -6.44
CA ALA A 56 -1.09 8.93 -5.51
C ALA A 56 -1.62 9.70 -4.29
N GLY A 57 -2.82 9.39 -3.82
CA GLY A 57 -3.47 10.03 -2.68
C GLY A 57 -3.27 9.22 -1.40
N PHE A 58 -2.47 9.73 -0.46
CA PHE A 58 -2.40 9.19 0.90
C PHE A 58 -3.63 9.63 1.69
N HIS A 59 -4.31 8.68 2.34
CA HIS A 59 -5.49 9.01 3.10
C HIS A 59 -5.14 9.55 4.49
N SER A 60 -5.55 10.78 4.80
CA SER A 60 -5.12 11.52 6.00
C SER A 60 -5.46 10.86 7.33
N THR A 61 -6.49 10.02 7.38
CA THR A 61 -6.88 9.27 8.58
C THR A 61 -6.22 7.89 8.71
N SER A 62 -5.38 7.51 7.74
CA SER A 62 -4.66 6.24 7.74
C SER A 62 -3.32 6.35 8.48
N ALA A 63 -2.68 5.24 8.82
CA ALA A 63 -1.41 5.25 9.54
C ALA A 63 -0.28 5.80 8.66
N TYR A 64 0.73 6.40 9.27
CA TYR A 64 1.96 6.77 8.56
C TYR A 64 2.89 5.56 8.40
N PRO A 65 3.79 5.55 7.39
CA PRO A 65 4.75 4.47 7.18
C PRO A 65 5.58 4.14 8.43
N GLY A 66 5.91 2.87 8.66
CA GLY A 66 6.67 2.43 9.84
C GLY A 66 5.88 2.40 11.15
N ASN A 67 4.57 2.72 11.14
CA ASN A 67 3.72 2.63 12.33
C ASN A 67 2.82 1.38 12.25
N PRO A 68 2.47 0.77 13.40
CA PRO A 68 1.36 -0.17 13.47
C PRO A 68 0.09 0.48 12.92
N GLY A 69 -0.62 -0.22 12.04
CA GLY A 69 -1.74 0.36 11.32
C GLY A 69 -1.69 0.11 9.83
N ASN A 70 -2.69 0.66 9.14
CA ASN A 70 -2.82 0.56 7.70
C ASN A 70 -2.51 1.90 7.05
N THR A 71 -1.39 1.99 6.34
CA THR A 71 -1.10 3.11 5.44
C THR A 71 -1.89 2.91 4.15
N VAL A 72 -2.79 3.83 3.81
CA VAL A 72 -3.67 3.67 2.64
C VAL A 72 -3.31 4.70 1.58
N ILE A 73 -3.03 4.22 0.37
CA ILE A 73 -2.78 5.06 -0.80
C ILE A 73 -3.72 4.66 -1.94
N ALA A 74 -4.46 5.63 -2.46
CA ALA A 74 -5.37 5.46 -3.59
C ALA A 74 -4.87 6.22 -4.82
N GLY A 75 -5.11 5.70 -6.01
CA GLY A 75 -4.69 6.37 -7.25
C GLY A 75 -5.62 6.06 -8.42
N HIS A 76 -5.67 6.94 -9.41
CA HIS A 76 -6.45 6.70 -10.61
C HIS A 76 -5.80 5.65 -11.52
N HIS A 77 -6.65 4.76 -12.05
CA HIS A 77 -6.24 3.71 -12.98
C HIS A 77 -6.30 4.15 -14.45
N ASN A 78 -7.32 4.93 -14.83
CA ASN A 78 -7.69 5.16 -16.24
C ASN A 78 -7.86 6.63 -16.65
N ILE A 79 -7.84 7.55 -15.70
CA ILE A 79 -7.93 9.00 -15.91
C ILE A 79 -6.75 9.70 -15.25
N ARG A 80 -6.51 10.96 -15.66
CA ARG A 80 -5.63 11.94 -15.00
C ARG A 80 -4.31 11.33 -14.47
N GLY A 81 -3.27 11.32 -15.30
CA GLY A 81 -1.96 10.71 -14.97
C GLY A 81 -1.93 9.17 -14.97
N LYS A 82 -3.02 8.49 -14.60
CA LYS A 82 -3.13 7.01 -14.53
C LYS A 82 -2.04 6.38 -13.66
N VAL A 83 -1.77 7.00 -12.51
CA VAL A 83 -0.68 6.63 -11.60
C VAL A 83 -0.71 5.14 -11.25
N PHE A 84 -1.90 4.56 -11.05
CA PHE A 84 -2.07 3.13 -10.71
C PHE A 84 -2.57 2.29 -11.90
N ARG A 85 -2.22 2.67 -13.13
CA ARG A 85 -2.58 1.91 -14.34
C ARG A 85 -2.16 0.45 -14.26
N TYR A 86 -0.98 0.16 -13.74
CA TYR A 86 -0.40 -1.19 -13.71
C TYR A 86 -0.45 -1.82 -12.32
N LEU A 87 -1.21 -1.25 -11.39
CA LEU A 87 -1.31 -1.81 -10.03
C LEU A 87 -1.83 -3.25 -10.02
N VAL A 88 -2.69 -3.60 -11.00
CA VAL A 88 -3.19 -4.96 -11.20
C VAL A 88 -2.08 -5.97 -11.51
N ASP A 89 -0.94 -5.50 -12.03
CA ASP A 89 0.17 -6.35 -12.46
C ASP A 89 1.14 -6.68 -11.30
N LEU A 90 1.04 -5.99 -10.16
CA LEU A 90 1.79 -6.36 -8.95
C LEU A 90 1.43 -7.77 -8.49
N ALA A 91 2.44 -8.52 -8.06
CA ALA A 91 2.32 -9.86 -7.53
C ALA A 91 2.95 -9.98 -6.14
N PRO A 92 2.54 -10.97 -5.31
CA PRO A 92 3.24 -11.27 -4.07
C PRO A 92 4.75 -11.45 -4.30
N GLY A 93 5.56 -10.79 -3.47
CA GLY A 93 7.01 -10.70 -3.60
C GLY A 93 7.52 -9.40 -4.23
N ASP A 94 6.67 -8.64 -4.94
CA ASP A 94 7.08 -7.36 -5.50
C ASP A 94 7.30 -6.30 -4.42
N GLU A 95 8.29 -5.44 -4.64
CA GLU A 95 8.64 -4.37 -3.70
C GLU A 95 7.89 -3.07 -4.00
N VAL A 96 7.47 -2.39 -2.93
CA VAL A 96 6.90 -1.06 -2.94
C VAL A 96 7.63 -0.20 -1.91
N PHE A 97 8.10 0.97 -2.32
CA PHE A 97 8.83 1.91 -1.47
C PHE A 97 7.99 3.17 -1.25
N LEU A 98 7.81 3.53 0.02
CA LEU A 98 7.29 4.84 0.41
C LEU A 98 8.43 5.72 0.89
N TYR A 99 8.41 6.99 0.48
CA TYR A 99 9.37 7.99 0.91
C TYR A 99 8.67 8.99 1.81
N VAL A 100 9.30 9.33 2.94
CA VAL A 100 8.91 10.45 3.80
C VAL A 100 10.12 11.38 3.88
N GLY A 101 10.14 12.40 3.03
CA GLY A 101 11.36 13.17 2.77
C GLY A 101 12.46 12.23 2.22
N ASP A 102 13.61 12.18 2.90
CA ASP A 102 14.75 11.34 2.53
C ASP A 102 14.70 9.92 3.13
N VAL A 103 13.70 9.62 3.97
CA VAL A 103 13.56 8.31 4.63
C VAL A 103 12.75 7.35 3.78
N VAL A 104 13.26 6.12 3.60
CA VAL A 104 12.64 5.08 2.77
C VAL A 104 12.02 3.99 3.65
N TYR A 105 10.77 3.63 3.34
CA TYR A 105 10.02 2.55 3.95
C TYR A 105 9.72 1.47 2.90
N PRO A 106 10.51 0.38 2.85
CA PRO A 106 10.22 -0.77 2.00
C PRO A 106 9.04 -1.59 2.52
N TYR A 107 8.22 -2.04 1.58
CA TYR A 107 7.14 -3.00 1.74
C TYR A 107 7.25 -4.07 0.65
N VAL A 108 6.83 -5.28 0.96
CA VAL A 108 6.73 -6.41 0.03
C VAL A 108 5.27 -6.79 -0.11
N VAL A 109 4.79 -6.89 -1.35
CA VAL A 109 3.42 -7.32 -1.63
C VAL A 109 3.24 -8.75 -1.09
N VAL A 110 2.19 -8.96 -0.31
CA VAL A 110 1.85 -10.28 0.24
C VAL A 110 0.54 -10.81 -0.32
N ASP A 111 -0.34 -9.93 -0.80
CA ASP A 111 -1.64 -10.32 -1.33
C ASP A 111 -2.20 -9.30 -2.33
N LYS A 112 -3.09 -9.75 -3.21
CA LYS A 112 -3.83 -8.94 -4.17
C LYS A 112 -5.24 -9.49 -4.37
N MET A 113 -6.22 -8.59 -4.31
CA MET A 113 -7.63 -8.91 -4.54
C MET A 113 -8.23 -8.01 -5.61
N ILE A 114 -9.18 -8.54 -6.37
CA ILE A 114 -10.04 -7.78 -7.28
C ILE A 114 -11.48 -7.95 -6.79
N LEU A 115 -12.05 -6.89 -6.22
CA LEU A 115 -13.36 -6.94 -5.56
C LEU A 115 -14.39 -6.16 -6.37
N PRO A 116 -15.63 -6.66 -6.53
CA PRO A 116 -16.69 -5.93 -7.19
C PRO A 116 -17.11 -4.73 -6.33
N ASP A 117 -17.21 -3.54 -6.93
CA ASP A 117 -17.44 -2.28 -6.21
C ASP A 117 -18.65 -1.50 -6.75
N ARG A 118 -18.94 -1.63 -8.05
CA ARG A 118 -20.08 -1.00 -8.70
C ARG A 118 -21.25 -1.98 -8.76
N ASP A 119 -22.47 -1.46 -8.59
CA ASP A 119 -23.72 -2.21 -8.75
C ASP A 119 -23.86 -3.42 -7.80
N VAL A 120 -23.11 -3.41 -6.68
CA VAL A 120 -23.20 -4.41 -5.60
C VAL A 120 -24.00 -3.88 -4.41
N PRO A 121 -24.59 -4.77 -3.58
CA PRO A 121 -25.28 -4.37 -2.35
C PRO A 121 -24.39 -3.54 -1.43
N LEU A 122 -25.00 -2.64 -0.66
CA LEU A 122 -24.31 -1.78 0.31
C LEU A 122 -23.50 -2.59 1.33
N GLU A 123 -24.01 -3.75 1.75
CA GLU A 123 -23.30 -4.66 2.65
C GLU A 123 -21.96 -5.12 2.06
N GLN A 124 -21.94 -5.54 0.79
CA GLN A 124 -20.71 -5.90 0.09
C GLN A 124 -19.73 -4.73 0.01
N ARG A 125 -20.23 -3.51 -0.23
CA ARG A 125 -19.38 -2.30 -0.22
C ARG A 125 -18.76 -2.06 1.15
N ARG A 126 -19.54 -2.23 2.22
CA ARG A 126 -19.05 -2.09 3.61
C ARG A 126 -18.01 -3.16 3.95
N GLU A 127 -18.17 -4.39 3.46
CA GLU A 127 -17.17 -5.44 3.60
C GLU A 127 -15.87 -5.09 2.87
N ASN A 128 -15.96 -4.65 1.61
CA ASN A 128 -14.78 -4.23 0.84
C ASN A 128 -14.06 -3.05 1.51
N ALA A 129 -14.80 -2.10 2.09
CA ALA A 129 -14.23 -0.95 2.78
C ALA A 129 -13.42 -1.32 4.03
N ARG A 130 -13.57 -2.54 4.59
CA ARG A 130 -12.76 -3.00 5.73
C ARG A 130 -11.27 -3.09 5.38
N TRP A 131 -10.93 -3.32 4.11
CA TRP A 131 -9.53 -3.44 3.66
C TRP A 131 -8.75 -2.12 3.74
N ILE A 132 -9.44 -0.98 3.71
CA ILE A 132 -8.84 0.35 3.90
C ILE A 132 -9.07 0.88 5.32
N GLY A 133 -9.65 0.06 6.21
CA GLY A 133 -9.85 0.37 7.60
C GLY A 133 -8.59 0.16 8.46
N PRO A 134 -8.71 0.34 9.78
CA PRO A 134 -7.62 0.12 10.72
C PRO A 134 -7.27 -1.37 10.84
N PHE A 135 -5.97 -1.64 10.95
CA PHE A 135 -5.41 -2.97 11.23
C PHE A 135 -4.39 -2.89 12.37
N PRO A 136 -4.18 -3.97 13.15
CA PRO A 136 -3.25 -3.94 14.28
C PRO A 136 -1.77 -4.09 13.90
N ASP A 137 -1.47 -4.66 12.73
CA ASP A 137 -0.13 -4.80 12.18
C ASP A 137 0.24 -3.62 11.28
N GLU A 138 1.53 -3.36 11.09
CA GLU A 138 2.00 -2.44 10.05
C GLU A 138 1.75 -3.04 8.66
N ARG A 139 1.05 -2.29 7.82
CA ARG A 139 0.80 -2.65 6.43
C ARG A 139 0.60 -1.43 5.53
N LEU A 140 0.81 -1.64 4.24
CA LEU A 140 0.46 -0.73 3.16
C LEU A 140 -0.67 -1.34 2.33
N THR A 141 -1.74 -0.58 2.13
CA THR A 141 -2.85 -0.93 1.24
C THR A 141 -2.88 0.03 0.06
N LEU A 142 -2.69 -0.49 -1.16
CA LEU A 142 -2.82 0.27 -2.40
C LEU A 142 -4.17 -0.03 -3.06
N VAL A 143 -4.88 1.00 -3.48
CA VAL A 143 -6.24 0.87 -4.05
C VAL A 143 -6.38 1.60 -5.36
N THR A 144 -6.96 0.92 -6.36
CA THR A 144 -7.36 1.57 -7.62
C THR A 144 -8.64 0.98 -8.21
N CYS A 145 -9.30 1.73 -9.10
CA CYS A 145 -10.48 1.24 -9.83
C CYS A 145 -10.08 0.29 -10.97
N TRP A 146 -10.92 -0.67 -11.30
CA TRP A 146 -10.69 -1.65 -12.36
C TRP A 146 -12.01 -2.16 -12.94
N PRO A 147 -12.09 -2.68 -14.17
CA PRO A 147 -11.13 -2.56 -15.25
C PRO A 147 -11.16 -1.17 -15.87
N TYR A 148 -10.11 -0.88 -16.64
CA TYR A 148 -9.86 0.39 -17.33
C TYR A 148 -11.08 1.03 -18.01
N THR A 149 -11.99 0.22 -18.54
CA THR A 149 -13.12 0.69 -19.36
C THR A 149 -14.36 1.09 -18.55
N ASN A 150 -14.59 0.53 -17.36
CA ASN A 150 -15.86 0.72 -16.67
C ASN A 150 -15.79 0.76 -15.13
N ASN A 151 -14.63 0.52 -14.50
CA ASN A 151 -14.45 0.66 -13.05
C ASN A 151 -15.50 -0.11 -12.21
N THR A 152 -15.90 -1.31 -12.65
CA THR A 152 -16.86 -2.17 -11.93
C THR A 152 -16.30 -2.78 -10.65
N HIS A 153 -14.98 -2.80 -10.52
CA HIS A 153 -14.20 -3.44 -9.47
C HIS A 153 -13.18 -2.48 -8.87
N ARG A 154 -12.55 -2.91 -7.77
CA ARG A 154 -11.32 -2.34 -7.24
C ARG A 154 -10.24 -3.39 -7.16
N VAL A 155 -9.02 -2.98 -7.49
CA VAL A 155 -7.81 -3.73 -7.14
C VAL A 155 -7.36 -3.24 -5.78
N ILE A 156 -7.13 -4.18 -4.87
CA ILE A 156 -6.56 -3.96 -3.54
C ILE A 156 -5.27 -4.77 -3.47
N VAL A 157 -4.16 -4.10 -3.25
CA VAL A 157 -2.84 -4.74 -3.02
C VAL A 157 -2.46 -4.51 -1.57
N ILE A 158 -2.10 -5.59 -0.88
CA ILE A 158 -1.62 -5.55 0.50
C ILE A 158 -0.13 -5.83 0.50
N ALA A 159 0.64 -4.94 1.10
CA ALA A 159 2.07 -5.10 1.29
C ALA A 159 2.44 -4.94 2.77
N LYS A 160 3.47 -5.64 3.20
CA LYS A 160 3.96 -5.62 4.59
C LYS A 160 5.44 -5.26 4.62
N PRO A 161 5.95 -4.75 5.76
CA PRO A 161 7.39 -4.62 5.96
C PRO A 161 8.09 -5.94 5.61
N PRO A 162 9.28 -5.89 4.98
CA PRO A 162 10.08 -7.10 4.81
C PRO A 162 10.28 -7.75 6.18
N LEU A 163 10.25 -9.08 6.20
CA LEU A 163 10.61 -9.83 7.41
C LEU A 163 12.01 -9.36 7.84
N GLU A 164 12.17 -8.98 9.10
CA GLU A 164 13.51 -8.78 9.63
C GLU A 164 14.22 -10.13 9.55
N GLU A 165 15.26 -10.23 8.71
CA GLU A 165 16.20 -11.33 8.78
C GLU A 165 16.78 -11.30 10.21
N GLY A 166 16.35 -12.24 11.05
CA GLY A 166 16.95 -12.44 12.36
C GLY A 166 18.47 -12.68 12.21
N PRO A 167 19.28 -12.42 13.25
CA PRO A 167 20.72 -12.56 13.14
C PRO A 167 21.12 -14.02 12.85
N GLY A 168 21.49 -14.25 11.58
CA GLY A 168 22.35 -15.32 11.05
C GLY A 168 22.25 -16.71 11.68
N GLU A 169 21.38 -17.56 11.15
CA GLU A 169 21.65 -19.00 11.21
C GLU A 169 22.78 -19.31 10.23
N VAL A 170 24.00 -19.40 10.75
CA VAL A 170 25.15 -19.91 10.00
C VAL A 170 25.07 -21.44 10.02
N ILE A 171 24.53 -22.06 8.97
CA ILE A 171 24.79 -23.47 8.70
C ILE A 171 26.24 -23.55 8.19
N LEU A 172 27.16 -23.93 9.08
CA LEU A 172 28.52 -24.27 8.69
C LEU A 172 28.51 -25.61 7.94
N PRO A 173 28.95 -25.69 6.67
CA PRO A 173 29.34 -26.98 6.12
C PRO A 173 30.58 -27.46 6.89
N GLY A 174 30.48 -28.67 7.44
CA GLY A 174 31.47 -29.27 8.33
C GLY A 174 32.91 -29.21 7.80
N ALA A 175 33.78 -28.62 8.61
CA ALA A 175 35.18 -29.04 8.74
C ALA A 175 35.28 -29.76 10.09
N SER A 176 35.96 -30.88 10.31
CA SER A 176 36.69 -31.85 9.48
C SER A 176 37.12 -32.97 10.46
N GLY A 177 37.25 -34.20 9.97
CA GLY A 177 38.15 -35.21 10.56
C GLY A 177 37.51 -36.25 11.47
N TYR A 178 37.41 -37.48 10.97
CA TYR A 178 38.44 -38.53 11.13
C TYR A 178 38.59 -39.30 9.83
#